data_AF-A0A938N0I8-F1
#
_entry.id   AF-A0A938N0I8-F1
#
_cell.length_a   1.000
_cell.length_b   1.000
_cell.length_c   1.000
_cell.angle_alpha   90.00
_cell.angle_beta   90.00
_cell.angle_gamma   90.00
#
_symmetry.space_group_name_H-M   'P 1'
#
loop_
_entity.id
_entity.type
_entity.pdbx_description
1 polymer ?
#
loop_
_entity_poly.entity_id
_entity_poly.type
_entity_poly.pdbx_seq_one_letter_code
_entity_poly.pdbx_strand_id
1 'polypeptide(L)'
;MRALNRKAIRDLWHIRGQAFAIVLVMSSGVGTFVMSLNTLHSLRLSRETYYERYRFADIFSRVKRAPLSLAPRVAALPGVARAQPRIVVDVTLDVPGMAEPAIGRLISIPPYRVPILNDLHLRRGRWIDPHRPGEVLVSEAFATSHQLRMGDSVSAVINGRRQRLTVVGVALSPEYIIQIHGANLLPDDRRFGVFWMGYDQLAAAFDMDGAFNDITLTLVPSANGRAVMDRLDELLKPYGSRGASDREEHVSHRYISDEIRQLRSMGLIAPTIFFSVAVFLLNVVLTRLVSVQREQVAALKAFGYTRLQIGLHYLKMVVL
;
A
#
# COMPACT_ATOMS: atom_id res chain seq x y z
N MET A 1 -21.52 -42.07 29.45
CA MET A 1 -21.07 -41.29 28.26
C MET A 1 -21.28 -42.00 26.91
N ARG A 2 -21.05 -43.32 26.76
CA ARG A 2 -21.21 -44.03 25.46
C ARG A 2 -22.63 -43.99 24.86
N ALA A 3 -23.68 -44.10 25.67
CA ALA A 3 -25.07 -44.10 25.18
C ALA A 3 -25.52 -42.72 24.62
N LEU A 4 -25.16 -41.63 25.29
CA LEU A 4 -25.46 -40.26 24.86
C LEU A 4 -24.74 -39.90 23.55
N ASN A 5 -23.48 -40.34 23.35
CA ASN A 5 -22.78 -40.12 22.08
C ASN A 5 -23.45 -40.87 20.92
N ARG A 6 -23.86 -42.13 21.15
CA ARG A 6 -24.53 -42.94 20.12
C ARG A 6 -25.89 -42.37 19.74
N LYS A 7 -26.61 -41.78 20.71
CA LYS A 7 -27.83 -41.02 20.45
C LYS A 7 -27.54 -39.76 19.64
N ALA A 8 -26.51 -38.98 20.00
CA ALA A 8 -26.18 -37.74 19.30
C ALA A 8 -25.89 -37.95 17.81
N ILE A 9 -25.13 -39.00 17.45
CA ILE A 9 -24.85 -39.33 16.05
C ILE A 9 -26.13 -39.71 15.29
N ARG A 10 -27.02 -40.46 15.93
CA ARG A 10 -28.30 -40.85 15.31
C ARG A 10 -29.21 -39.64 15.09
N ASP A 11 -29.29 -38.76 16.07
CA ASP A 11 -30.07 -37.53 15.99
C ASP A 11 -29.50 -36.60 14.91
N LEU A 12 -28.18 -36.49 14.81
CA LEU A 12 -27.49 -35.76 13.73
C LEU A 12 -27.82 -36.35 12.34
N TRP A 13 -27.88 -37.67 12.23
CA TRP A 13 -28.25 -38.35 10.99
C TRP A 13 -29.71 -38.09 10.58
N HIS A 14 -30.62 -37.95 11.55
CA HIS A 14 -32.01 -37.55 11.29
C HIS A 14 -32.12 -36.11 10.77
N ILE A 15 -31.22 -35.21 11.18
CA ILE A 15 -31.17 -33.81 10.70
C ILE A 15 -30.13 -33.55 9.60
N ARG A 16 -29.65 -34.60 8.93
CA ARG A 16 -28.51 -34.55 7.97
C ARG A 16 -28.56 -33.42 6.95
N GLY A 17 -29.72 -33.07 6.41
CA GLY A 17 -29.85 -31.97 5.44
C GLY A 17 -29.64 -30.59 6.07
N GLN A 18 -30.17 -30.38 7.28
CA GLN A 18 -29.98 -29.14 8.04
C GLN A 18 -28.55 -29.02 8.55
N ALA A 19 -27.98 -30.13 9.06
CA ALA A 19 -26.59 -30.18 9.50
C ALA A 19 -25.63 -29.88 8.34
N PHE A 20 -25.85 -30.48 7.16
CA PHE A 20 -25.06 -30.20 5.97
C PHE A 20 -25.16 -28.72 5.54
N ALA A 21 -26.35 -28.14 5.56
CA ALA A 21 -26.54 -26.72 5.24
C ALA A 21 -25.77 -25.81 6.21
N ILE A 22 -25.81 -26.08 7.52
CA ILE A 22 -25.04 -25.33 8.53
C ILE A 22 -23.54 -25.46 8.28
N VAL A 23 -23.05 -26.68 8.04
CA VAL A 23 -21.62 -26.93 7.74
C VAL A 23 -21.18 -26.18 6.48
N LEU A 24 -22.01 -26.16 5.42
CA LEU A 24 -21.69 -25.43 4.19
C LEU A 24 -21.61 -23.92 4.41
N VAL A 25 -22.55 -23.36 5.17
CA VAL A 25 -22.57 -21.93 5.54
C VAL A 25 -21.34 -21.59 6.40
N MET A 26 -21.02 -22.42 7.39
CA MET A 26 -19.82 -22.24 8.22
C MET A 26 -18.54 -22.35 7.41
N SER A 27 -18.43 -23.34 6.54
CA SER A 27 -17.27 -23.55 5.68
C SER A 27 -17.06 -22.36 4.74
N SER A 28 -18.14 -21.80 4.20
CA SER A 28 -18.11 -20.60 3.36
C SER A 28 -17.65 -19.37 4.16
N GLY A 29 -18.14 -19.20 5.40
CA GLY A 29 -17.72 -18.13 6.30
C GLY A 29 -16.23 -18.22 6.67
N VAL A 30 -15.76 -19.39 7.10
CA VAL A 30 -14.34 -19.65 7.43
C VAL A 30 -13.47 -19.48 6.19
N GLY A 31 -13.87 -20.04 5.05
CA GLY A 31 -13.12 -19.94 3.79
C GLY A 31 -12.95 -18.49 3.35
N THR A 32 -14.02 -17.70 3.39
CA THR A 32 -13.98 -16.27 3.06
C THR A 32 -13.09 -15.50 4.03
N PHE A 33 -13.15 -15.82 5.33
CA PHE A 33 -12.31 -15.19 6.35
C PHE A 33 -10.82 -15.47 6.13
N VAL A 34 -10.46 -16.74 5.93
CA VAL A 34 -9.08 -17.16 5.67
C VAL A 34 -8.56 -16.53 4.37
N MET A 35 -9.37 -16.53 3.31
CA MET A 35 -9.02 -15.91 2.03
C MET A 35 -8.78 -14.39 2.17
N SER A 36 -9.60 -13.70 2.95
CA SER A 36 -9.43 -12.28 3.24
C SER A 36 -8.12 -12.02 4.00
N LEU A 37 -7.84 -12.79 5.06
CA LEU A 37 -6.59 -12.67 5.82
C LEU A 37 -5.36 -12.94 4.95
N ASN A 38 -5.39 -13.99 4.11
CA ASN A 38 -4.28 -14.32 3.22
C ASN A 38 -4.04 -13.23 2.17
N THR A 39 -5.11 -12.66 1.60
CA THR A 39 -5.00 -11.55 0.65
C THR A 39 -4.36 -10.33 1.33
N LEU A 40 -4.81 -9.95 2.53
CA LEU A 40 -4.25 -8.84 3.28
C LEU A 40 -2.78 -9.06 3.65
N HIS A 41 -2.42 -10.28 4.06
CA HIS A 41 -1.04 -10.64 4.36
C HIS A 41 -0.16 -10.55 3.10
N SER A 42 -0.62 -11.09 1.98
CA SER A 42 0.09 -11.06 0.69
C SER A 42 0.30 -9.63 0.18
N LEU A 43 -0.70 -8.76 0.32
CA LEU A 43 -0.60 -7.35 -0.06
C LEU A 43 0.43 -6.61 0.81
N ARG A 44 0.40 -6.81 2.13
CA ARG A 44 1.38 -6.19 3.04
C ARG A 44 2.79 -6.65 2.76
N LEU A 45 2.99 -7.96 2.62
CA LEU A 45 4.29 -8.55 2.30
C LEU A 45 4.82 -8.05 0.96
N SER A 46 3.97 -7.97 -0.06
CA SER A 46 4.35 -7.46 -1.38
C SER A 46 4.78 -6.00 -1.33
N ARG A 47 4.03 -5.15 -0.59
CA ARG A 47 4.37 -3.74 -0.36
C ARG A 47 5.71 -3.60 0.37
N GLU A 48 5.90 -4.33 1.47
CA GLU A 48 7.13 -4.29 2.27
C GLU A 48 8.33 -4.74 1.45
N THR A 49 8.21 -5.88 0.75
CA THR A 49 9.25 -6.39 -0.16
C THR A 49 9.59 -5.37 -1.26
N TYR A 50 8.59 -4.69 -1.82
CA TYR A 50 8.81 -3.66 -2.82
C TYR A 50 9.54 -2.44 -2.24
N TYR A 51 9.13 -1.97 -1.06
CA TYR A 51 9.78 -0.86 -0.37
C TYR A 51 11.22 -1.16 0.02
N GLU A 52 11.51 -2.36 0.53
CA GLU A 52 12.86 -2.78 0.85
C GLU A 52 13.74 -2.88 -0.41
N ARG A 53 13.26 -3.58 -1.45
CA ARG A 53 14.02 -3.79 -2.69
C ARG A 53 14.41 -2.49 -3.37
N TYR A 54 13.51 -1.51 -3.39
CA TYR A 54 13.72 -0.20 -4.01
C TYR A 54 14.11 0.89 -3.02
N ARG A 55 14.43 0.52 -1.77
CA ARG A 55 14.94 1.42 -0.73
C ARG A 55 14.08 2.66 -0.56
N PHE A 56 12.77 2.45 -0.38
CA PHE A 56 11.86 3.55 -0.11
C PHE A 56 12.33 4.28 1.16
N ALA A 57 12.30 5.61 1.13
CA ALA A 57 12.84 6.47 2.17
C ALA A 57 11.88 6.64 3.36
N ASP A 58 12.42 6.83 4.55
CA ASP A 58 11.69 7.05 5.80
C ASP A 58 11.32 8.52 6.03
N ILE A 59 12.20 9.44 5.62
CA ILE A 59 12.00 10.89 5.82
C ILE A 59 12.22 11.62 4.51
N PHE A 60 11.41 12.64 4.27
CA PHE A 60 11.43 13.50 3.10
C PHE A 60 11.52 14.95 3.57
N SER A 61 12.34 15.77 2.93
CA SER A 61 12.39 17.21 3.19
C SER A 61 12.62 17.98 1.90
N ARG A 62 11.93 19.12 1.77
CA ARG A 62 12.04 20.04 0.63
C ARG A 62 12.51 21.41 1.08
N VAL A 63 13.47 21.93 0.33
CA VAL A 63 14.10 23.24 0.52
C VAL A 63 14.00 24.05 -0.76
N LYS A 64 14.28 25.35 -0.72
CA LYS A 64 14.31 26.16 -1.93
C LYS A 64 15.54 25.83 -2.79
N ARG A 65 16.72 25.91 -2.19
CA ARG A 65 18.02 25.57 -2.80
C ARG A 65 19.04 25.38 -1.69
N ALA A 66 19.68 24.22 -1.64
CA ALA A 66 20.73 23.90 -0.68
C ALA A 66 21.96 23.32 -1.40
N PRO A 67 23.19 23.63 -0.98
CA PRO A 67 24.39 23.12 -1.62
C PRO A 67 24.58 21.62 -1.35
N LEU A 68 25.06 20.87 -2.34
CA LEU A 68 25.34 19.44 -2.23
C LEU A 68 26.34 19.10 -1.11
N SER A 69 27.19 20.05 -0.71
CA SER A 69 28.11 19.91 0.43
C SER A 69 27.41 19.66 1.77
N LEU A 70 26.10 19.91 1.87
CA LEU A 70 25.31 19.54 3.06
C LEU A 70 24.94 18.06 3.09
N ALA A 71 24.89 17.36 1.95
CA ALA A 71 24.45 15.97 1.93
C ALA A 71 25.30 15.04 2.83
N PRO A 72 26.65 15.17 2.86
CA PRO A 72 27.48 14.45 3.83
C PRO A 72 27.19 14.83 5.29
N ARG A 73 26.86 16.09 5.58
CA ARG A 73 26.50 16.55 6.93
C ARG A 73 25.16 15.97 7.38
N VAL A 74 24.19 15.88 6.47
CA VAL A 74 22.91 15.23 6.72
C VAL A 74 23.09 13.73 6.94
N ALA A 75 23.92 13.07 6.12
CA ALA A 75 24.24 11.65 6.29
C ALA A 75 24.97 11.36 7.61
N ALA A 76 25.67 12.33 8.18
CA ALA A 76 26.35 12.23 9.46
C ALA A 76 25.43 12.48 10.68
N LEU A 77 24.16 12.85 10.48
CA LEU A 77 23.23 13.04 11.59
C LEU A 77 23.01 11.70 12.33
N PRO A 78 23.05 11.68 13.67
CA PRO A 78 22.81 10.44 14.40
C PRO A 78 21.42 9.90 14.12
N GLY A 79 21.34 8.65 13.66
CA GLY A 79 20.09 8.00 13.28
C GLY A 79 19.88 7.87 11.77
N VAL A 80 20.64 8.59 10.93
CA VAL A 80 20.54 8.51 9.47
C VAL A 80 21.41 7.37 8.94
N ALA A 81 20.84 6.49 8.13
CA ALA A 81 21.56 5.41 7.43
C ALA A 81 22.06 5.86 6.06
N ARG A 82 21.23 6.60 5.31
CA ARG A 82 21.58 7.16 4.00
C ARG A 82 20.81 8.43 3.76
N ALA A 83 21.45 9.39 3.08
CA ALA A 83 20.84 10.61 2.58
C ALA A 83 21.02 10.71 1.07
N GLN A 84 19.94 11.04 0.35
CA GLN A 84 19.93 11.18 -1.10
C GLN A 84 19.39 12.56 -1.48
N PRO A 85 20.27 13.53 -1.81
CA PRO A 85 19.85 14.80 -2.40
C PRO A 85 19.45 14.59 -3.86
N ARG A 86 18.50 15.41 -4.32
CA ARG A 86 18.03 15.45 -5.71
C ARG A 86 17.31 16.75 -6.03
N ILE A 87 16.94 16.89 -7.29
CA ILE A 87 16.17 18.01 -7.82
C ILE A 87 14.79 17.48 -8.16
N VAL A 88 13.76 18.09 -7.62
CA VAL A 88 12.36 17.81 -7.91
C VAL A 88 11.68 19.11 -8.31
N VAL A 89 11.15 19.17 -9.51
CA VAL A 89 10.51 20.37 -10.05
C VAL A 89 9.24 19.99 -10.81
N ASP A 90 8.19 20.78 -10.62
CA ASP A 90 6.96 20.63 -11.38
C ASP A 90 7.03 21.58 -12.59
N VAL A 91 6.70 21.05 -13.78
CA VAL A 91 6.72 21.76 -15.06
C VAL A 91 5.38 21.60 -15.78
N THR A 92 5.07 22.52 -16.68
CA THR A 92 3.90 22.40 -17.54
C THR A 92 4.23 21.49 -18.71
N LEU A 93 3.41 20.48 -18.94
CA LEU A 93 3.49 19.58 -20.09
C LEU A 93 2.48 20.01 -21.15
N ASP A 94 2.97 20.06 -22.38
CA ASP A 94 2.18 20.18 -23.59
C ASP A 94 2.07 18.79 -24.22
N VAL A 95 0.96 18.12 -23.89
CA VAL A 95 0.62 16.77 -24.35
C VAL A 95 -0.35 16.87 -25.52
N PRO A 96 -0.04 16.26 -26.68
CA PRO A 96 -0.92 16.29 -27.83
C PRO A 96 -2.34 15.78 -27.50
N GLY A 97 -3.36 16.53 -27.94
CA GLY A 97 -4.76 16.15 -27.77
C GLY A 97 -5.39 16.55 -26.42
N MET A 98 -4.70 17.32 -25.59
CA MET A 98 -5.27 17.92 -24.38
C MET A 98 -5.52 19.42 -24.55
N ALA A 99 -6.73 19.87 -24.17
CA ALA A 99 -7.09 21.29 -24.17
C ALA A 99 -6.49 22.04 -22.97
N GLU A 100 -6.40 21.38 -21.82
CA GLU A 100 -5.75 21.90 -20.62
C GLU A 100 -4.37 21.24 -20.48
N PRO A 101 -3.30 22.01 -20.18
CA PRO A 101 -1.98 21.44 -20.03
C PRO A 101 -1.89 20.53 -18.81
N ALA A 102 -1.10 19.46 -18.92
CA ALA A 102 -0.80 18.58 -17.80
C ALA A 102 0.38 19.12 -16.98
N ILE A 103 0.54 18.62 -15.76
CA ILE A 103 1.68 18.90 -14.88
C ILE A 103 2.62 17.71 -14.92
N GLY A 104 3.89 17.96 -15.16
CA GLY A 104 4.96 16.99 -15.11
C GLY A 104 5.83 17.22 -13.88
N ARG A 105 6.04 16.21 -13.04
CA ARG A 105 7.08 16.25 -12.02
C ARG A 105 8.36 15.65 -12.57
N LEU A 106 9.39 16.48 -12.76
CA LEU A 106 10.72 16.05 -13.13
C LEU A 106 11.53 15.77 -11.86
N ILE A 107 12.12 14.58 -11.79
CA ILE A 107 12.96 14.13 -10.68
C ILE A 107 14.34 13.79 -11.22
N SER A 108 15.38 14.38 -10.64
CA SER A 108 16.72 14.06 -11.06
C SER A 108 17.16 12.68 -10.61
N ILE A 109 17.88 12.01 -11.51
CA ILE A 109 18.64 10.78 -11.22
C ILE A 109 20.12 10.99 -11.54
N PRO A 110 21.04 10.30 -10.85
CA PRO A 110 22.46 10.38 -11.14
C PRO A 110 22.76 9.99 -12.59
N PRO A 111 23.81 10.55 -13.22
CA PRO A 111 24.17 10.22 -14.59
C PRO A 111 24.49 8.72 -14.76
N TYR A 112 25.18 8.13 -13.79
CA TYR A 112 25.49 6.71 -13.81
C TYR A 112 24.64 5.94 -12.80
N ARG A 113 24.26 4.71 -13.16
CA ARG A 113 23.47 3.83 -12.29
C ARG A 113 24.25 3.51 -11.02
N VAL A 114 23.85 4.14 -9.93
CA VAL A 114 24.27 3.83 -8.57
C VAL A 114 23.04 3.48 -7.75
N PRO A 115 23.16 2.64 -6.70
CA PRO A 115 22.05 2.37 -5.81
C PRO A 115 21.61 3.64 -5.08
N ILE A 116 20.48 4.22 -5.48
CA ILE A 116 19.86 5.39 -4.83
C ILE A 116 18.72 4.97 -3.90
N LEU A 117 18.29 5.92 -3.06
CA LEU A 117 16.99 5.80 -2.37
C LEU A 117 15.85 5.99 -3.37
N ASN A 118 14.72 5.36 -3.09
CA ASN A 118 13.53 5.36 -3.96
C ASN A 118 13.85 4.94 -5.39
N ASP A 119 14.73 3.94 -5.54
CA ASP A 119 15.26 3.51 -6.81
C ASP A 119 14.15 3.05 -7.76
N LEU A 120 14.43 3.13 -9.05
CA LEU A 120 13.47 2.90 -10.10
C LEU A 120 13.51 1.44 -10.54
N HIS A 121 12.34 0.84 -10.66
CA HIS A 121 12.16 -0.38 -11.43
C HIS A 121 11.93 -0.03 -12.89
N LEU A 122 12.90 -0.31 -13.75
CA LEU A 122 12.71 -0.18 -15.20
C LEU A 122 11.79 -1.30 -15.68
N ARG A 123 10.56 -0.95 -16.05
CA ARG A 123 9.54 -1.90 -16.50
C ARG A 123 9.71 -2.23 -17.97
N ARG A 124 10.03 -1.23 -18.80
CA ARG A 124 10.27 -1.36 -20.23
C ARG A 124 11.32 -0.36 -20.69
N GLY A 125 12.09 -0.75 -21.69
CA GLY A 125 13.03 0.11 -22.38
C GLY A 125 14.42 0.13 -21.81
N ARG A 126 15.05 1.30 -21.80
CA ARG A 126 16.42 1.48 -21.31
C ARG A 126 16.53 2.67 -20.38
N TRP A 127 17.64 2.70 -19.64
CA TRP A 127 18.04 3.87 -18.86
C TRP A 127 18.41 5.04 -19.78
N ILE A 128 18.32 6.26 -19.23
CA ILE A 128 18.79 7.47 -19.88
C ILE A 128 20.29 7.38 -20.17
N ASP A 129 20.71 7.90 -21.31
CA ASP A 129 22.13 8.09 -21.63
C ASP A 129 22.57 9.48 -21.16
N PRO A 130 23.57 9.61 -20.28
CA PRO A 130 24.07 10.90 -19.80
C PRO A 130 24.51 11.86 -20.91
N HIS A 131 24.95 11.33 -22.05
CA HIS A 131 25.45 12.12 -23.17
C HIS A 131 24.33 12.58 -24.11
N ARG A 132 23.10 12.09 -23.92
CA ARG A 132 21.95 12.44 -24.77
C ARG A 132 20.97 13.33 -23.99
N PRO A 133 20.95 14.64 -24.27
CA PRO A 133 20.05 15.55 -23.59
C PRO A 133 18.58 15.28 -23.96
N GLY A 134 17.68 15.56 -23.02
CA GLY A 134 16.24 15.42 -23.22
C GLY A 134 15.69 14.00 -23.08
N GLU A 135 16.52 12.99 -22.82
CA GLU A 135 16.04 11.64 -22.52
C GLU A 135 15.42 11.57 -21.13
N VAL A 136 14.23 10.97 -21.06
CA VAL A 136 13.49 10.79 -19.80
C VAL A 136 12.94 9.38 -19.66
N LEU A 137 12.90 8.90 -18.42
CA LEU A 137 12.01 7.81 -18.03
C LEU A 137 10.67 8.39 -17.62
N VAL A 138 9.58 7.73 -18.01
CA VAL A 138 8.22 8.14 -17.64
C VAL A 138 7.59 7.12 -16.71
N SER A 139 6.73 7.57 -15.81
CA SER A 139 5.94 6.69 -14.97
C SER A 139 4.95 5.83 -15.79
N GLU A 140 4.70 4.60 -15.35
CA GLU A 140 3.81 3.68 -16.07
C GLU A 140 2.38 4.20 -16.19
N ALA A 141 1.85 4.86 -15.15
CA ALA A 141 0.48 5.37 -15.15
C ALA A 141 0.28 6.44 -16.25
N PHE A 142 1.18 7.42 -16.32
CA PHE A 142 1.14 8.47 -17.35
C PHE A 142 1.45 7.93 -18.75
N ALA A 143 2.38 6.98 -18.87
CA ALA A 143 2.67 6.35 -20.15
C ALA A 143 1.46 5.58 -20.69
N THR A 144 0.73 4.89 -19.82
CA THR A 144 -0.44 4.10 -20.20
C THR A 144 -1.63 5.01 -20.56
N SER A 145 -1.86 6.06 -19.78
CA SER A 145 -2.98 7.00 -20.00
C SER A 145 -2.87 7.76 -21.32
N HIS A 146 -1.64 8.06 -21.76
CA HIS A 146 -1.32 8.75 -23.01
C HIS A 146 -0.80 7.83 -24.12
N GLN A 147 -0.81 6.51 -23.90
CA GLN A 147 -0.33 5.49 -24.84
C GLN A 147 1.11 5.72 -25.34
N LEU A 148 1.95 6.35 -24.51
CA LEU A 148 3.32 6.69 -24.85
C LEU A 148 4.16 5.42 -24.98
N ARG A 149 4.95 5.37 -26.05
CA ARG A 149 5.92 4.34 -26.37
C ARG A 149 7.33 4.89 -26.30
N MET A 150 8.30 4.00 -26.28
CA MET A 150 9.70 4.42 -26.42
C MET A 150 9.92 5.10 -27.77
N GLY A 151 10.69 6.19 -27.76
CA GLY A 151 10.94 7.03 -28.91
C GLY A 151 9.92 8.16 -29.07
N ASP A 152 8.75 8.07 -28.43
CA ASP A 152 7.78 9.16 -28.42
C ASP A 152 8.34 10.34 -27.64
N SER A 153 7.77 11.51 -27.90
CA SER A 153 8.21 12.75 -27.25
C SER A 153 7.06 13.54 -26.66
N VAL A 154 7.29 14.10 -25.48
CA VAL A 154 6.38 15.02 -24.80
C VAL A 154 7.04 16.39 -24.74
N SER A 155 6.30 17.46 -25.02
CA SER A 155 6.83 18.81 -24.85
C SER A 155 6.66 19.24 -23.39
N ALA A 156 7.68 19.82 -22.79
CA ALA A 156 7.63 20.40 -21.46
C ALA A 156 8.12 21.85 -21.51
N VAL A 157 7.50 22.72 -20.72
CA VAL A 157 7.97 24.09 -20.52
C VAL A 157 8.92 24.09 -19.32
N ILE A 158 10.22 24.08 -19.62
CA ILE A 158 11.30 24.01 -18.64
C ILE A 158 11.96 25.39 -18.57
N ASN A 159 11.88 26.04 -17.39
CA ASN A 159 12.38 27.39 -17.16
C ASN A 159 11.94 28.41 -18.24
N GLY A 160 10.64 28.38 -18.58
CA GLY A 160 10.03 29.26 -19.58
C GLY A 160 10.33 28.91 -21.05
N ARG A 161 11.16 27.89 -21.31
CA ARG A 161 11.47 27.43 -22.67
C ARG A 161 10.76 26.11 -22.97
N ARG A 162 10.17 26.01 -24.15
CA ARG A 162 9.60 24.75 -24.63
C ARG A 162 10.73 23.80 -25.04
N GLN A 163 10.84 22.67 -24.35
CA GLN A 163 11.80 21.62 -24.60
C GLN A 163 11.09 20.32 -24.93
N ARG A 164 11.65 19.55 -25.88
CA ARG A 164 11.16 18.22 -26.23
C ARG A 164 11.86 17.19 -25.35
N LEU A 165 11.07 16.38 -24.65
CA LEU A 165 11.53 15.25 -23.85
C LEU A 165 11.27 13.96 -24.61
N THR A 166 12.29 13.14 -24.82
CA THR A 166 12.18 11.84 -25.50
C THR A 166 12.06 10.73 -24.47
N VAL A 167 10.98 9.95 -24.58
CA VAL A 167 10.72 8.82 -23.70
C VAL A 167 11.61 7.65 -24.11
N VAL A 168 12.51 7.22 -23.23
CA VAL A 168 13.43 6.09 -23.49
C VAL A 168 13.13 4.84 -22.66
N GLY A 169 12.25 4.98 -21.68
CA GLY A 169 11.82 3.87 -20.85
C GLY A 169 10.64 4.22 -19.95
N VAL A 170 9.98 3.17 -19.47
CA VAL A 170 8.89 3.27 -18.49
C VAL A 170 9.38 2.69 -17.18
N ALA A 171 9.21 3.46 -16.10
CA ALA A 171 9.71 3.10 -14.78
C ALA A 171 8.63 3.20 -13.69
N LEU A 172 8.83 2.43 -12.63
CA LEU A 172 8.05 2.48 -11.40
C LEU A 172 8.94 2.95 -10.25
N SER A 173 8.37 3.71 -9.33
CA SER A 173 9.04 4.17 -8.10
C SER A 173 8.14 3.89 -6.91
N PRO A 174 8.70 3.51 -5.73
CA PRO A 174 7.92 3.37 -4.50
C PRO A 174 7.26 4.68 -4.05
N GLU A 175 7.77 5.84 -4.47
CA GLU A 175 7.19 7.15 -4.15
C GLU A 175 5.92 7.45 -4.95
N TYR A 176 5.75 6.84 -6.12
CA TYR A 176 4.71 7.20 -7.08
C TYR A 176 3.92 5.98 -7.54
N ILE A 177 3.62 5.07 -6.60
CA ILE A 177 2.64 4.00 -6.84
C ILE A 177 1.27 4.64 -7.10
N ILE A 178 0.93 5.68 -6.34
CA ILE A 178 -0.25 6.51 -6.53
C ILE A 178 0.20 7.94 -6.88
N GLN A 179 -0.27 8.46 -8.02
CA GLN A 179 0.15 9.75 -8.57
C GLN A 179 -0.90 10.83 -8.31
N ILE A 180 -0.78 11.49 -7.16
CA ILE A 180 -1.64 12.61 -6.76
C ILE A 180 -0.80 13.88 -6.70
N HIS A 181 -1.30 14.94 -7.36
CA HIS A 181 -0.66 16.26 -7.34
C HIS A 181 -1.38 17.23 -6.40
N GLY A 182 -0.60 17.99 -5.63
CA GLY A 182 -1.08 19.12 -4.85
C GLY A 182 -2.19 18.75 -3.86
N ALA A 183 -3.30 19.48 -3.92
CA ALA A 183 -4.47 19.31 -3.07
C ALA A 183 -5.54 18.37 -3.66
N ASN A 184 -5.24 17.71 -4.79
CA ASN A 184 -6.19 16.76 -5.38
C ASN A 184 -6.40 15.58 -4.43
N LEU A 185 -7.64 15.08 -4.38
CA LEU A 185 -8.00 13.94 -3.52
C LEU A 185 -7.86 12.59 -4.23
N LEU A 186 -7.85 12.60 -5.56
CA LEU A 186 -7.80 11.41 -6.41
C LEU A 186 -6.65 11.50 -7.40
N PRO A 187 -6.05 10.36 -7.78
CA PRO A 187 -5.04 10.32 -8.82
C PRO A 187 -5.63 10.73 -10.18
N ASP A 188 -4.87 11.50 -10.94
CA ASP A 188 -5.22 11.88 -12.31
C ASP A 188 -4.00 11.64 -13.21
N ASP A 189 -3.89 10.41 -13.70
CA ASP A 189 -2.77 9.96 -14.51
C ASP A 189 -2.75 10.61 -15.91
N ARG A 190 -3.80 11.37 -16.29
CA ARG A 190 -3.80 12.16 -17.53
C ARG A 190 -3.21 13.55 -17.30
N ARG A 191 -3.56 14.19 -16.18
CA ARG A 191 -3.16 15.55 -15.86
C ARG A 191 -1.89 15.65 -15.02
N PHE A 192 -1.44 14.56 -14.41
CA PHE A 192 -0.20 14.53 -13.65
C PHE A 192 0.67 13.35 -14.07
N GLY A 193 1.92 13.64 -14.43
CA GLY A 193 2.90 12.62 -14.81
C GLY A 193 4.22 12.81 -14.10
N VAL A 194 4.85 11.71 -13.71
CA VAL A 194 6.20 11.72 -13.11
C VAL A 194 7.23 11.27 -14.14
N PHE A 195 8.33 12.00 -14.22
CA PHE A 195 9.44 11.76 -15.15
C PHE A 195 10.77 11.81 -14.41
N TRP A 196 11.71 10.95 -14.83
CA TRP A 196 13.07 10.95 -14.32
C TRP A 196 14.05 11.36 -15.41
N MET A 197 14.92 12.31 -15.08
CA MET A 197 15.86 12.97 -16.00
C MET A 197 17.23 13.09 -15.33
N GLY A 198 18.30 13.22 -16.11
CA GLY A 198 19.66 13.35 -15.56
C GLY A 198 19.82 14.59 -14.67
N TYR A 199 20.54 14.44 -13.56
CA TYR A 199 20.83 15.54 -12.61
C TYR A 199 21.42 16.76 -13.31
N ASP A 200 22.47 16.60 -14.11
CA ASP A 200 23.17 17.72 -14.75
C ASP A 200 22.25 18.55 -15.66
N GLN A 201 21.27 17.89 -16.31
CA GLN A 201 20.33 18.57 -17.19
C GLN A 201 19.31 19.39 -16.42
N LEU A 202 18.77 18.84 -15.32
CA LEU A 202 17.86 19.59 -14.44
C LEU A 202 18.60 20.68 -13.65
N ALA A 203 19.85 20.42 -13.26
CA ALA A 203 20.71 21.36 -12.59
C ALA A 203 20.94 22.61 -13.44
N ALA A 204 21.39 22.43 -14.68
CA ALA A 204 21.61 23.53 -15.62
C ALA A 204 20.31 24.26 -15.99
N ALA A 205 19.18 23.54 -16.10
CA ALA A 205 17.91 24.15 -16.51
C ALA A 205 17.30 25.07 -15.42
N PHE A 206 17.54 24.78 -14.14
CA PHE A 206 16.90 25.47 -13.01
C PHE A 206 17.89 26.21 -12.08
N ASP A 207 19.12 26.47 -12.53
CA ASP A 207 20.20 27.08 -11.71
C ASP A 207 20.38 26.31 -10.37
N MET A 208 20.51 24.99 -10.49
CA MET A 208 20.70 24.05 -9.38
C MET A 208 22.07 23.35 -9.45
N ASP A 209 23.02 23.89 -10.21
CA ASP A 209 24.39 23.38 -10.26
C ASP A 209 25.02 23.35 -8.87
N GLY A 210 25.50 22.17 -8.47
CA GLY A 210 26.04 21.94 -7.13
C GLY A 210 25.01 22.05 -6.00
N ALA A 211 23.71 22.03 -6.32
CA ALA A 211 22.63 22.21 -5.35
C ALA A 211 21.52 21.16 -5.48
N PHE A 212 20.64 21.12 -4.49
CA PHE A 212 19.45 20.29 -4.44
C PHE A 212 18.28 21.08 -3.82
N ASN A 213 17.05 20.64 -4.10
CA ASN A 213 15.84 21.20 -3.50
C ASN A 213 14.97 20.14 -2.81
N ASP A 214 15.35 18.87 -2.90
CA ASP A 214 14.68 17.75 -2.25
C ASP A 214 15.74 16.79 -1.70
N ILE A 215 15.53 16.29 -0.50
CA ILE A 215 16.39 15.27 0.12
C ILE A 215 15.55 14.21 0.79
N THR A 216 15.95 12.96 0.59
CA THR A 216 15.30 11.79 1.18
C THR A 216 16.27 11.01 2.03
N LEU A 217 15.80 10.45 3.14
CA LEU A 217 16.63 9.76 4.12
C LEU A 217 16.07 8.37 4.42
N THR A 218 16.97 7.46 4.74
CA THR A 218 16.61 6.23 5.48
C THR A 218 17.22 6.30 6.86
N LEU A 219 16.56 5.67 7.82
CA LEU A 219 16.95 5.63 9.22
C LEU A 219 17.70 4.32 9.52
N VAL A 220 18.62 4.37 10.48
CA VAL A 220 19.16 3.13 11.06
C VAL A 220 18.08 2.45 11.91
N PRO A 221 18.15 1.13 12.10
CA PRO A 221 17.21 0.42 12.97
C PRO A 221 17.10 1.08 14.35
N SER A 222 15.87 1.24 14.85
CA SER A 222 15.55 1.83 16.16
C SER A 222 15.92 3.32 16.33
N ALA A 223 16.25 4.04 15.26
CA ALA A 223 16.42 5.49 15.33
C ALA A 223 15.12 6.20 15.69
N ASN A 224 15.23 7.29 16.45
CA ASN A 224 14.10 8.19 16.71
C ASN A 224 13.92 9.13 15.52
N GLY A 225 12.99 8.80 14.61
CA GLY A 225 12.72 9.58 13.40
C GLY A 225 12.39 11.05 13.69
N ARG A 226 11.66 11.34 14.76
CA ARG A 226 11.32 12.72 15.14
C ARG A 226 12.56 13.53 15.51
N ALA A 227 13.47 12.97 16.30
CA ALA A 227 14.72 13.65 16.64
C ALA A 227 15.63 13.87 15.41
N VAL A 228 15.58 12.97 14.42
CA VAL A 228 16.28 13.15 13.14
C VAL A 228 15.64 14.28 12.32
N MET A 229 14.30 14.32 12.23
CA MET A 229 13.56 15.38 11.55
C MET A 229 13.84 16.75 12.16
N ASP A 230 13.79 16.88 13.49
CA ASP A 230 14.06 18.15 14.19
C ASP A 230 15.47 18.68 13.84
N ARG A 231 16.50 17.82 13.88
CA ARG A 231 17.88 18.18 13.52
C ARG A 231 18.04 18.48 12.03
N LEU A 232 17.35 17.75 11.17
CA LEU A 232 17.35 17.99 9.74
C LEU A 232 16.76 19.36 9.43
N ASP A 233 15.66 19.71 10.09
CA ASP A 233 15.00 20.99 9.91
C ASP A 233 15.85 22.15 10.42
N GLU A 234 16.52 22.01 11.56
CA GLU A 234 17.50 23.01 12.02
C GLU A 234 18.60 23.25 10.99
N LEU A 235 19.14 22.18 10.40
CA LEU A 235 20.21 22.26 9.40
C LEU A 235 19.73 22.88 8.08
N LEU A 236 18.50 22.58 7.67
CA LEU A 236 17.94 23.00 6.38
C LEU A 236 17.14 24.31 6.45
N LYS A 237 16.85 24.83 7.66
CA LYS A 237 16.13 26.09 7.87
C LYS A 237 16.70 27.28 7.08
N PRO A 238 18.03 27.50 7.02
CA PRO A 238 18.61 28.61 6.25
C PRO A 238 18.34 28.52 4.74
N TYR A 239 18.02 27.34 4.23
CA TYR A 239 17.81 27.05 2.82
C TYR A 239 16.32 27.02 2.42
N GLY A 240 15.44 27.44 3.34
CA GLY A 240 14.00 27.51 3.11
C GLY A 240 13.29 26.15 3.22
N SER A 241 13.71 25.31 4.17
CA SER A 241 12.97 24.09 4.54
C SER A 241 11.50 24.41 4.86
N ARG A 242 10.60 23.55 4.38
CA ARG A 242 9.16 23.58 4.75
C ARG A 242 8.82 22.64 5.90
N GLY A 243 9.83 22.01 6.51
CA GLY A 243 9.66 20.93 7.47
C GLY A 243 9.97 19.58 6.84
N ALA A 244 10.53 18.68 7.63
CA ALA A 244 10.70 17.28 7.29
C ALA A 244 9.41 16.52 7.59
N SER A 245 9.10 15.54 6.75
CA SER A 245 7.91 14.69 6.88
C SER A 245 8.31 13.21 6.88
N ASP A 246 7.62 12.42 7.70
CA ASP A 246 7.77 10.97 7.76
C ASP A 246 7.10 10.30 6.54
N ARG A 247 7.53 9.10 6.19
CA ARG A 247 6.91 8.22 5.19
C ARG A 247 5.43 7.98 5.48
N GLU A 248 5.01 7.92 6.75
CA GLU A 248 3.60 7.78 7.11
C GLU A 248 2.73 8.94 6.58
N GLU A 249 3.32 10.11 6.36
CA GLU A 249 2.67 11.29 5.78
C GLU A 249 2.84 11.38 4.26
N HIS A 250 3.75 10.59 3.68
CA HIS A 250 4.00 10.57 2.25
C HIS A 250 2.75 10.12 1.48
N VAL A 251 2.29 10.93 0.52
CA VAL A 251 0.98 10.78 -0.15
C VAL A 251 0.73 9.37 -0.67
N SER A 252 1.68 8.81 -1.43
CA SER A 252 1.51 7.46 -2.00
C SER A 252 1.52 6.35 -0.93
N HIS A 253 2.28 6.50 0.16
CA HIS A 253 2.32 5.49 1.23
C HIS A 253 1.04 5.53 2.06
N ARG A 254 0.60 6.74 2.42
CA ARG A 254 -0.65 6.95 3.15
C ARG A 254 -1.83 6.37 2.37
N TYR A 255 -1.95 6.69 1.07
CA TYR A 255 -3.04 6.17 0.24
C TYR A 255 -3.07 4.63 0.23
N ILE A 256 -1.94 3.97 -0.03
CA ILE A 256 -1.87 2.49 -0.05
C ILE A 256 -2.14 1.90 1.34
N SER A 257 -1.65 2.54 2.39
CA SER A 257 -1.89 2.09 3.76
C SER A 257 -3.36 2.23 4.16
N ASP A 258 -4.01 3.31 3.74
CA ASP A 258 -5.43 3.56 3.93
C ASP A 258 -6.27 2.52 3.18
N GLU A 259 -5.93 2.24 1.92
CA GLU A 259 -6.58 1.22 1.09
C GLU A 259 -6.47 -0.18 1.72
N ILE A 260 -5.28 -0.57 2.21
CA ILE A 260 -5.09 -1.84 2.92
C ILE A 260 -5.91 -1.89 4.22
N ARG A 261 -6.02 -0.76 4.95
CA ARG A 261 -6.86 -0.70 6.16
C ARG A 261 -8.35 -0.81 5.81
N GLN A 262 -8.79 -0.17 4.73
CA GLN A 262 -10.17 -0.28 4.25
C GLN A 262 -10.49 -1.72 3.81
N LEU A 263 -9.63 -2.36 3.02
CA LEU A 263 -9.77 -3.75 2.62
C LEU A 263 -9.86 -4.69 3.83
N ARG A 264 -9.11 -4.41 4.90
CA ARG A 264 -9.22 -5.16 6.16
C ARG A 264 -10.60 -5.04 6.78
N SER A 265 -11.14 -3.83 6.86
CA SER A 265 -12.47 -3.60 7.41
C SER A 265 -13.57 -4.25 6.56
N MET A 266 -13.49 -4.12 5.24
CA MET A 266 -14.45 -4.74 4.31
C MET A 266 -14.39 -6.28 4.34
N GLY A 267 -13.18 -6.84 4.47
CA GLY A 267 -12.95 -8.27 4.54
C GLY A 267 -13.58 -8.99 5.74
N LEU A 268 -13.97 -8.24 6.78
CA LEU A 268 -14.63 -8.79 7.98
C LEU A 268 -16.17 -8.86 7.85
N ILE A 269 -16.76 -8.15 6.88
CA ILE A 269 -18.23 -8.05 6.77
C ILE A 269 -18.85 -9.39 6.39
N ALA A 270 -18.40 -10.01 5.29
CA ALA A 270 -18.98 -11.26 4.80
C ALA A 270 -18.85 -12.43 5.80
N PRO A 271 -17.68 -12.69 6.43
CA PRO A 271 -17.57 -13.71 7.48
C PRO A 271 -18.52 -13.48 8.64
N THR A 272 -18.69 -12.22 9.07
CA THR A 272 -19.61 -11.88 10.17
C THR A 272 -21.05 -12.25 9.83
N ILE A 273 -21.49 -12.00 8.59
CA ILE A 273 -22.82 -12.39 8.12
C ILE A 273 -22.96 -13.91 8.09
N PHE A 274 -22.01 -14.64 7.50
CA PHE A 274 -22.07 -16.10 7.43
C PHE A 274 -22.08 -16.74 8.82
N PHE A 275 -21.25 -16.27 9.75
CA PHE A 275 -21.26 -16.78 11.13
C PHE A 275 -22.55 -16.43 11.86
N SER A 276 -23.12 -15.24 11.64
CA SER A 276 -24.42 -14.87 12.22
C SER A 276 -25.54 -15.77 11.72
N VAL A 277 -25.58 -16.06 10.41
CA VAL A 277 -26.55 -16.99 9.82
C VAL A 277 -26.32 -18.42 10.33
N ALA A 278 -25.08 -18.88 10.44
CA ALA A 278 -24.77 -20.19 10.99
C ALA A 278 -25.24 -20.34 12.44
N VAL A 279 -24.96 -19.34 13.29
CA VAL A 279 -25.44 -19.31 14.69
C VAL A 279 -26.96 -19.30 14.75
N PHE A 280 -27.62 -18.52 13.89
CA PHE A 280 -29.08 -18.47 13.80
C PHE A 280 -29.68 -19.83 13.38
N LEU A 281 -29.18 -20.45 12.31
CA LEU A 281 -29.63 -21.76 11.84
C LEU A 281 -29.41 -22.82 12.92
N LEU A 282 -28.25 -22.80 13.57
CA LEU A 282 -27.95 -23.70 14.68
C LEU A 282 -28.94 -23.52 15.83
N ASN A 283 -29.25 -22.28 16.22
CA ASN A 283 -30.22 -21.98 17.27
C ASN A 283 -31.62 -22.51 16.92
N VAL A 284 -32.08 -22.29 15.69
CA VAL A 284 -33.39 -22.78 15.21
C VAL A 284 -33.45 -24.31 15.24
N VAL A 285 -32.40 -24.99 14.78
CA VAL A 285 -32.33 -26.45 14.77
C VAL A 285 -32.28 -27.02 16.17
N LEU A 286 -31.46 -26.47 17.07
CA LEU A 286 -31.38 -26.91 18.47
C LEU A 286 -32.69 -26.69 19.22
N THR A 287 -33.32 -25.53 19.04
CA THR A 287 -34.60 -25.22 19.69
C THR A 287 -35.69 -26.18 19.24
N ARG A 288 -35.74 -26.48 17.93
CA ARG A 288 -36.65 -27.49 17.37
C ARG A 288 -36.36 -28.88 17.94
N LEU A 289 -35.09 -29.29 17.97
CA LEU A 289 -34.68 -30.61 18.46
C LEU A 289 -35.05 -30.80 19.94
N VAL A 290 -34.77 -29.81 20.79
CA VAL A 290 -35.14 -29.83 22.22
C VAL A 290 -36.66 -29.86 22.41
N SER A 291 -37.40 -29.13 21.58
CA SER A 291 -38.87 -29.10 21.64
C SER A 291 -39.47 -30.45 21.25
N VAL A 292 -38.97 -31.07 20.18
CA VAL A 292 -39.42 -32.40 19.73
C VAL A 292 -39.04 -33.49 20.73
N GLN A 293 -37.87 -33.37 21.38
CA GLN A 293 -37.38 -34.34 22.36
C GLN A 293 -37.80 -34.02 23.81
N ARG A 294 -38.82 -33.18 24.03
CA ARG A 294 -39.22 -32.73 25.38
C ARG A 294 -39.58 -33.88 26.32
N GLU A 295 -40.28 -34.90 25.83
CA GLU A 295 -40.60 -36.11 26.62
C GLU A 295 -39.34 -36.90 26.98
N GLN A 296 -38.39 -37.00 26.06
CA GLN A 296 -37.12 -37.68 26.30
C GLN A 296 -36.27 -36.92 27.32
N VAL A 297 -36.29 -35.58 27.28
CA VAL A 297 -35.65 -34.72 28.28
C VAL A 297 -36.31 -34.91 29.66
N ALA A 298 -37.64 -35.06 29.72
CA ALA A 298 -38.35 -35.33 30.97
C ALA A 298 -37.98 -36.70 31.55
N ALA A 299 -37.91 -37.75 30.73
CA ALA A 299 -37.47 -39.07 31.14
C ALA A 299 -36.02 -39.05 31.67
N LEU A 300 -35.09 -38.38 30.99
CA LEU A 300 -33.70 -38.23 31.47
C LEU A 300 -33.64 -37.52 32.83
N LYS A 301 -34.45 -36.49 33.05
CA LYS A 301 -34.54 -35.83 34.37
C LYS A 301 -35.11 -36.76 35.44
N ALA A 302 -36.11 -37.59 35.11
CA ALA A 302 -36.69 -38.58 36.02
C ALA A 302 -35.67 -39.66 36.43
N PHE A 303 -34.75 -40.03 35.53
CA PHE A 303 -33.63 -40.94 35.82
C PHE A 303 -32.44 -40.26 36.54
N GLY A 304 -32.57 -39.01 36.98
CA GLY A 304 -31.57 -38.32 37.82
C GLY A 304 -30.52 -37.50 37.07
N TYR A 305 -30.66 -37.27 35.76
CA TYR A 305 -29.72 -36.41 35.02
C TYR A 305 -29.94 -34.92 35.33
N THR A 306 -28.85 -34.19 35.53
CA THR A 306 -28.91 -32.76 35.84
C THR A 306 -29.16 -31.91 34.58
N ARG A 307 -29.69 -30.69 34.76
CA ARG A 307 -29.93 -29.75 33.64
C ARG A 307 -28.65 -29.45 32.85
N LEU A 308 -27.52 -29.35 33.55
CA LEU A 308 -26.21 -29.09 32.94
C LEU A 308 -25.76 -30.27 32.06
N GLN A 309 -25.94 -31.51 32.52
CA GLN A 309 -25.59 -32.71 31.75
C GLN A 309 -26.41 -32.84 30.46
N ILE A 310 -27.70 -32.48 30.52
CA ILE A 310 -28.58 -32.48 29.35
C ILE A 310 -28.20 -31.34 28.38
N GLY A 311 -27.92 -30.13 28.89
CA GLY A 311 -27.46 -29.02 28.07
C GLY A 311 -26.13 -29.33 27.36
N LEU A 312 -25.16 -29.90 28.08
CA LEU A 312 -23.88 -30.35 27.52
C LEU A 312 -24.06 -31.45 26.47
N HIS A 313 -25.07 -32.32 26.60
CA HIS A 313 -25.37 -33.34 25.60
C HIS A 313 -25.77 -32.74 24.25
N TYR A 314 -26.66 -31.73 24.25
CA TYR A 314 -27.06 -31.04 23.03
C TYR A 314 -25.92 -30.18 22.47
N LEU A 315 -25.14 -29.51 23.32
CA LEU A 315 -23.96 -28.76 22.88
C LEU A 315 -22.91 -29.68 22.23
N LYS A 316 -22.72 -30.89 22.77
CA LYS A 316 -21.80 -31.87 22.20
C LYS A 316 -22.19 -32.30 20.79
N MET A 317 -23.48 -32.27 20.44
CA MET A 317 -23.95 -32.56 19.08
C MET A 317 -23.52 -31.47 18.08
N VAL A 318 -23.32 -30.23 18.53
CA VAL A 318 -22.84 -29.11 17.69
C VAL A 318 -21.36 -29.24 17.34
N VAL A 319 -20.58 -29.79 18.28
CA VAL A 319 -19.13 -29.95 18.14
C VAL A 319 -18.76 -31.18 17.28
N LEU A 320 -19.70 -32.12 17.13
CA LEU A 320 -19.57 -33.35 16.32
C LEU A 320 -19.95 -33.09 14.87
#